data_AF-A0A820K0Z8-F1
#
_entry.id   AF-A0A820K0Z8-F1
#
_cell.length_a   1.000
_cell.length_b   1.000
_cell.length_c   1.000
_cell.angle_alpha   90.00
_cell.angle_beta   90.00
_cell.angle_gamma   90.00
#
_symmetry.space_group_name_H-M   'P 1'
#
loop_
_entity.id
_entity.type
_entity.pdbx_description
1 polymer ?
#
loop_
_entity_poly.entity_id
_entity_poly.type
_entity_poly.pdbx_seq_one_letter_code
_entity_poly.pdbx_strand_id
1 'polypeptide(L)'
;FLSLANPLLEAFGNAKTTRNNNSSRFGKFIEVHFNEKYRVVGGYISHYLLEKSRICVQSQDERNYHIFYRLCAGAPESIRSALRLGPPDNFHVSNPLLEAFGNAKTTRNNN
;
A
#
# COMPACT_ATOMS: atom_id res chain seq x y z
N PHE A 1 14.02 -4.56 -13.34
CA PHE A 1 13.73 -3.55 -12.31
C PHE A 1 12.23 -3.38 -12.03
N LEU A 2 11.39 -3.06 -13.03
CA LEU A 2 9.93 -2.93 -12.82
C LEU A 2 9.23 -4.23 -12.36
N SER A 3 9.67 -5.42 -12.83
CA SER A 3 9.08 -6.71 -12.43
C SER A 3 9.35 -7.09 -10.96
N LEU A 4 10.51 -6.72 -10.42
CA LEU A 4 10.90 -7.04 -9.05
C LEU A 4 10.15 -6.19 -8.01
N ALA A 5 9.75 -4.97 -8.40
CA ALA A 5 8.95 -4.09 -7.55
C ALA A 5 7.47 -4.50 -7.50
N ASN A 6 6.98 -5.28 -8.46
CA ASN A 6 5.56 -5.56 -8.60
C ASN A 6 4.94 -6.29 -7.39
N PRO A 7 5.54 -7.36 -6.84
CA PRO A 7 5.00 -8.01 -5.63
C PRO A 7 4.93 -7.09 -4.42
N LEU A 8 5.87 -6.15 -4.31
CA LEU A 8 5.91 -5.14 -3.25
C LEU A 8 4.81 -4.11 -3.46
N LEU A 9 4.69 -3.55 -4.68
CA LEU A 9 3.66 -2.58 -5.02
C LEU A 9 2.25 -3.17 -4.87
N GLU A 10 2.05 -4.44 -5.23
CA GLU A 10 0.79 -5.13 -5.00
C GLU A 10 0.51 -5.34 -3.50
N ALA A 11 1.52 -5.63 -2.69
CA ALA A 11 1.34 -5.76 -1.24
C ALA A 11 0.84 -4.44 -0.63
N PHE A 12 1.47 -3.33 -1.00
CA PHE A 12 1.18 -2.00 -0.43
C PHE A 12 0.03 -1.26 -1.11
N GLY A 13 -0.31 -1.63 -2.35
CA GLY A 13 -1.21 -0.86 -3.20
C GLY A 13 -2.45 -1.62 -3.66
N ASN A 14 -2.53 -2.94 -3.47
CA ASN A 14 -3.71 -3.72 -3.81
C ASN A 14 -4.46 -4.21 -2.56
N ALA A 15 -5.78 -4.35 -2.72
CA ALA A 15 -6.68 -4.84 -1.70
C ALA A 15 -7.77 -5.75 -2.30
N LYS A 16 -8.39 -6.57 -1.45
CA LYS A 16 -9.58 -7.33 -1.81
C LYS A 16 -10.79 -6.40 -1.75
N THR A 17 -11.51 -6.30 -2.85
CA THR A 17 -12.84 -5.69 -2.93
C THR A 17 -13.90 -6.77 -3.17
N THR A 18 -15.17 -6.38 -3.17
CA THR A 18 -16.28 -7.29 -3.50
C THR A 18 -16.19 -7.86 -4.92
N ARG A 19 -15.57 -7.13 -5.86
CA ARG A 19 -15.51 -7.50 -7.29
C ARG A 19 -14.15 -8.06 -7.73
N ASN A 20 -13.07 -7.77 -7.00
CA ASN A 20 -11.72 -8.17 -7.37
C ASN A 20 -10.86 -8.41 -6.13
N ASN A 21 -10.28 -9.61 -6.04
CA ASN A 21 -9.46 -10.01 -4.89
C ASN A 21 -8.08 -9.34 -4.82
N ASN A 22 -7.59 -8.76 -5.92
CA ASN A 22 -6.30 -8.08 -6.05
C ASN A 22 -6.46 -6.74 -6.78
N SER A 23 -7.40 -5.89 -6.31
CA SER A 23 -7.71 -4.60 -6.94
C SER A 23 -6.66 -3.56 -6.57
N SER A 24 -6.00 -2.96 -7.56
CA SER A 24 -5.14 -1.80 -7.34
C SER A 24 -5.94 -0.59 -6.87
N ARG A 25 -5.50 0.00 -5.75
CA ARG A 25 -6.10 1.17 -5.09
C ARG A 25 -5.16 2.37 -5.11
N PHE A 26 -4.24 2.38 -6.07
CA PHE A 26 -3.45 3.52 -6.46
C PHE A 26 -3.67 3.77 -7.96
N GLY A 27 -3.73 5.04 -8.34
CA GLY A 27 -3.65 5.46 -9.72
C GLY A 27 -2.20 5.36 -10.22
N LYS A 28 -2.02 4.83 -11.43
CA LYS A 28 -0.74 4.90 -12.14
C LYS A 28 -0.93 5.83 -13.33
N PHE A 29 -0.24 6.95 -13.29
CA PHE A 29 -0.16 7.85 -14.44
C PHE A 29 1.08 7.49 -15.24
N ILE A 30 0.91 7.34 -16.55
CA ILE A 30 1.97 6.95 -17.47
C ILE A 30 2.05 8.03 -18.54
N GLU A 31 3.12 8.81 -18.51
CA GLU A 31 3.49 9.73 -19.58
C GLU A 31 4.34 8.99 -20.60
N VAL A 32 4.02 9.16 -21.88
CA VAL A 32 4.80 8.63 -23.00
C VAL A 32 5.29 9.81 -23.82
N HIS A 33 6.59 9.94 -23.96
CA HIS A 33 7.21 11.05 -24.68
C HIS A 33 7.49 10.64 -26.12
N PHE A 34 6.99 11.44 -27.07
CA PHE A 34 7.19 11.24 -28.50
C PHE A 34 8.10 12.34 -29.05
N ASN A 35 8.96 12.00 -30.01
CA ASN A 35 9.66 13.00 -30.81
C ASN A 35 8.78 13.49 -31.98
N GLU A 36 9.30 14.46 -32.74
CA GLU A 36 8.66 15.03 -33.94
C GLU A 36 8.35 13.98 -35.03
N LYS A 37 8.97 12.80 -34.96
CA LYS A 37 8.73 11.66 -35.88
C LYS A 37 7.77 10.62 -35.28
N TYR A 38 7.02 10.97 -34.23
CA TYR A 38 6.09 10.10 -33.51
C TYR A 38 6.71 8.81 -32.96
N ARG A 39 8.03 8.81 -32.69
CA ARG A 39 8.70 7.68 -32.03
C ARG A 39 8.78 7.90 -30.54
N VAL A 40 8.56 6.84 -29.77
CA VAL A 40 8.73 6.85 -28.32
C VAL A 40 10.21 7.11 -28.00
N VAL A 41 10.48 8.21 -27.31
CA VAL A 41 11.83 8.61 -26.88
C VAL A 41 12.01 8.54 -25.36
N GLY A 42 10.92 8.31 -24.63
CA GLY A 42 10.97 8.12 -23.19
C GLY A 42 9.57 8.03 -22.61
N GLY A 43 9.51 8.00 -21.28
CA GLY A 43 8.26 8.05 -20.54
C GLY A 43 8.51 8.19 -19.06
N TYR A 44 7.50 8.65 -18.34
CA TYR A 44 7.52 8.83 -16.91
C TYR A 44 6.32 8.13 -16.29
N ILE A 45 6.54 7.44 -15.17
CA ILE A 45 5.48 6.76 -14.44
C ILE A 45 5.39 7.45 -13.08
N SER A 46 4.21 7.94 -12.75
CA SER A 46 3.93 8.50 -11.44
C SER A 46 2.80 7.73 -10.77
N HIS A 47 3.00 7.38 -9.50
CA HIS A 47 2.00 6.73 -8.68
C HIS A 47 1.22 7.81 -7.92
N TYR A 48 -0.05 7.99 -8.27
CA TYR A 48 -0.94 8.98 -7.65
C TYR A 48 -2.07 8.31 -6.86
N LEU A 49 -2.60 9.01 -5.86
CA LEU A 49 -3.87 8.70 -5.19
C LEU A 49 -3.97 7.29 -4.59
N LEU A 50 -3.09 6.95 -3.63
CA LEU A 50 -3.37 5.84 -2.73
C LEU A 50 -4.70 6.13 -2.01
N GLU A 51 -5.63 5.18 -2.01
CA GLU A 51 -6.90 5.29 -1.29
C GLU A 51 -6.65 5.28 0.23
N LYS A 52 -6.38 6.45 0.79
CA LYS A 52 -6.03 6.64 2.21
C LYS A 52 -7.13 6.17 3.16
N SER A 53 -8.39 6.37 2.79
CA SER A 53 -9.55 5.96 3.60
C SER A 53 -9.57 4.46 3.89
N ARG A 54 -9.08 3.63 2.95
CA ARG A 54 -9.03 2.17 3.11
C ARG A 54 -8.16 1.71 4.27
N ILE A 55 -7.22 2.54 4.72
CA ILE A 55 -6.42 2.23 5.92
C ILE A 55 -7.32 2.22 7.15
N CYS A 56 -8.21 3.19 7.29
CA CYS A 56 -9.01 3.37 8.50
C CYS A 56 -10.34 2.61 8.44
N VAL A 57 -10.97 2.51 7.27
CA VAL A 57 -12.33 1.96 7.11
C VAL A 57 -12.40 1.06 5.89
N GLN A 58 -13.09 -0.07 6.03
CA GLN A 58 -13.38 -0.99 4.94
C GLN A 58 -14.88 -1.26 4.88
N SER A 59 -15.44 -1.34 3.68
CA SER A 59 -16.82 -1.79 3.48
C SER A 59 -16.96 -3.27 3.82
N GLN A 60 -18.20 -3.72 4.06
CA GLN A 60 -18.51 -5.13 4.30
C GLN A 60 -17.92 -6.02 3.18
N ASP A 61 -17.33 -7.15 3.58
CA ASP A 61 -16.67 -8.14 2.71
C ASP A 61 -15.41 -7.66 1.96
N GLU A 62 -14.98 -6.42 2.17
CA GLU A 62 -13.71 -5.89 1.69
C GLU A 62 -12.59 -6.01 2.74
N ARG A 63 -11.34 -5.93 2.28
CA ARG A 63 -10.16 -5.96 3.14
C ARG A 63 -9.32 -4.69 2.96
N ASN A 64 -8.43 -4.48 3.93
CA ASN A 64 -7.36 -3.50 3.83
C ASN A 64 -6.29 -3.95 2.81
N TYR A 65 -5.21 -3.19 2.66
CA TYR A 65 -4.07 -3.55 1.81
C TYR A 65 -3.45 -4.89 2.20
N HIS A 66 -3.00 -5.65 1.20
CA HIS A 66 -2.47 -7.01 1.39
C HIS A 66 -1.28 -7.07 2.35
N ILE A 67 -0.47 -6.01 2.44
CA ILE A 67 0.70 -5.96 3.31
C ILE A 67 0.36 -6.26 4.77
N PHE A 68 -0.77 -5.79 5.28
CA PHE A 68 -1.15 -6.01 6.67
C PHE A 68 -1.42 -7.49 6.99
N TYR A 69 -2.12 -8.16 6.08
CA TYR A 69 -2.41 -9.59 6.21
C TYR A 69 -1.16 -10.45 5.99
N ARG A 70 -0.31 -10.07 5.02
CA ARG A 70 0.98 -10.73 4.79
C ARG A 70 1.91 -10.59 5.98
N LEU A 71 1.92 -9.42 6.64
CA LEU A 71 2.69 -9.19 7.85
C LEU A 71 2.16 -10.06 9.01
N CYS A 72 0.85 -10.10 9.23
CA CYS A 72 0.27 -10.93 10.29
C CYS A 72 0.48 -12.44 10.04
N ALA A 73 0.47 -12.88 8.78
CA ALA A 73 0.64 -14.29 8.42
C ALA A 73 2.10 -14.76 8.37
N GLY A 74 3.03 -13.85 8.03
CA GLY A 74 4.43 -14.20 7.72
C GLY A 74 5.48 -13.59 8.64
N ALA A 75 5.11 -12.75 9.61
CA ALA A 75 6.06 -12.16 10.54
C ALA A 75 6.70 -13.22 11.46
N PRO A 76 8.02 -13.18 11.68
CA PRO A 76 8.69 -13.96 12.73
C PRO A 76 8.10 -13.65 14.11
N GLU A 77 8.18 -14.60 15.03
CA GLU A 77 7.61 -14.47 16.38
C GLU A 77 8.14 -13.24 17.15
N SER A 78 9.41 -12.88 16.91
CA SER A 78 10.02 -11.67 17.46
C SER A 78 9.32 -10.38 17.01
N ILE A 79 9.03 -10.25 15.71
CA ILE A 79 8.30 -9.11 15.13
C ILE A 79 6.84 -9.15 15.54
N ARG A 80 6.24 -10.33 15.57
CA ARG A 80 4.85 -10.53 15.98
C ARG A 80 4.62 -10.08 17.42
N SER A 81 5.51 -10.45 18.33
CA SER A 81 5.51 -10.03 19.72
C SER A 81 5.77 -8.52 19.87
N ALA A 82 6.79 -7.99 19.18
CA ALA A 82 7.15 -6.58 19.25
C ALA A 82 6.04 -5.65 18.74
N LEU A 83 5.36 -6.03 17.66
CA LEU A 83 4.29 -5.26 17.02
C LEU A 83 2.88 -5.67 17.50
N ARG A 84 2.78 -6.64 18.43
CA ARG A 84 1.52 -7.18 18.97
C ARG A 84 0.53 -7.61 17.88
N LEU A 85 1.04 -8.34 16.88
CA LEU A 85 0.24 -8.76 15.73
C LEU A 85 -0.69 -9.94 16.10
N GLY A 86 -1.99 -9.75 15.85
CA GLY A 86 -3.01 -10.80 15.96
C GLY A 86 -3.14 -11.65 14.69
N PRO A 87 -4.11 -12.59 14.68
CA PRO A 87 -4.44 -13.37 13.49
C PRO A 87 -4.83 -12.48 12.28
N PRO A 88 -4.48 -12.87 11.04
CA PRO A 88 -4.75 -12.06 9.84
C PRO A 88 -6.23 -11.70 9.64
N ASP A 89 -7.14 -12.63 9.95
CA ASP A 89 -8.58 -12.43 9.77
C ASP A 89 -9.18 -11.43 10.78
N ASN A 90 -8.46 -11.15 11.86
CA ASN A 90 -8.85 -10.19 12.89
C ASN A 90 -8.04 -8.89 12.79
N PHE A 91 -7.45 -8.60 11.63
CA PHE A 91 -6.72 -7.35 11.42
C PHE A 91 -7.70 -6.17 11.40
N HIS A 92 -7.91 -5.59 12.57
CA HIS A 92 -8.47 -4.26 12.73
C HIS A 92 -7.32 -3.29 12.90
N VAL A 93 -7.34 -2.19 12.14
CA VAL A 93 -6.41 -1.08 12.39
C VAL A 93 -6.80 -0.45 13.72
N SER A 94 -6.22 -0.99 14.79
CA SER A 94 -6.37 -0.48 16.13
C SER A 94 -5.57 0.82 16.27
N ASN A 95 -6.11 1.77 17.04
CA ASN A 95 -5.47 3.06 17.34
C ASN A 95 -3.95 2.98 17.64
N PRO A 96 -3.43 1.99 18.41
CA PRO A 96 -1.98 1.90 18.65
C PRO A 96 -1.12 1.61 17.41
N LEU A 97 -1.61 0.90 16.39
CA LEU A 97 -0.90 0.76 15.11
C LEU A 97 -0.93 2.06 14.32
N LEU A 98 -2.05 2.80 14.36
CA LEU A 98 -2.17 4.11 13.74
C LEU A 98 -1.23 5.14 14.38
N GLU A 99 -1.06 5.09 15.70
CA GLU A 99 -0.09 5.90 16.43
C GLU A 99 1.36 5.49 16.12
N ALA A 100 1.65 4.20 15.99
CA ALA A 100 2.97 3.71 15.62
C ALA A 100 3.39 4.16 14.20
N PHE A 101 2.46 4.16 13.24
CA PHE A 101 2.73 4.64 11.88
C PHE A 101 2.59 6.17 11.73
N GLY A 102 1.75 6.82 12.55
CA GLY A 102 1.50 8.27 12.55
C GLY A 102 2.54 9.09 13.31
N ASN A 103 3.28 8.48 14.25
CA ASN A 103 4.37 9.12 14.99
C ASN A 103 5.72 9.09 14.27
N ALA A 104 5.76 8.70 12.98
CA ALA A 104 6.86 9.10 12.11
C ALA A 104 6.79 10.63 11.95
N LYS A 105 7.37 11.33 12.94
CA LYS A 105 7.51 12.78 12.99
C LYS A 105 7.91 13.27 11.61
N THR A 106 6.98 13.94 10.94
CA THR A 106 7.34 14.99 10.01
C THR A 106 8.06 16.03 10.85
N THR A 107 9.38 15.92 10.93
CA THR A 107 10.25 17.00 11.39
C THR A 107 10.14 18.11 10.34
N ARG A 108 9.04 18.86 10.38
CA ARG A 108 9.00 20.22 9.85
C ARG A 108 9.87 21.03 10.79
N ASN A 109 11.15 21.15 10.42
CA ASN A 109 12.00 22.23 10.90
C ASN A 109 11.33 23.54 10.49
N ASN A 110 10.66 24.18 11.44
CA ASN A 110 10.32 25.59 11.35
C ASN A 110 10.87 26.27 12.61
N ASN A 111 11.79 27.20 12.36
CA ASN A 111 12.57 28.06 13.26
C ASN A 111 13.78 27.41 13.92
#